data_AF-A0A316TE16-F1
#
_entry.id   AF-A0A316TE16-F1
#
_cell.length_a   1.000
_cell.length_b   1.000
_cell.length_c   1.000
_cell.angle_alpha   90.00
_cell.angle_beta   90.00
_cell.angle_gamma   90.00
#
_symmetry.space_group_name_H-M   'P 1'
#
loop_
_entity.id
_entity.type
_entity.pdbx_description
1 polymer ?
#
loop_
_entity_poly.entity_id
_entity_poly.type
_entity_poly.pdbx_seq_one_letter_code
_entity_poly.pdbx_strand_id
1 'polypeptide(L)'
;MAYTIKKTEAIGDTITIEAEQGNLEFSYNFVVTPELIKKFREIEVKKAVAEKDKTKQENIEIIGRCVVDLFNLFFGEENSKKIFDFYKADYISMCQDFVPYIYTVIIPKVQELSKRQKALVKKRFR
;
A
#
# COMPACT_ATOMS: atom_id res chain seq x y z
N MET A 1 -20.78 -31.08 -12.68
CA MET A 1 -19.97 -30.90 -11.46
C MET A 1 -19.48 -29.46 -11.44
N ALA A 2 -20.03 -28.62 -10.56
CA ALA A 2 -19.62 -27.22 -10.45
C ALA A 2 -18.37 -27.13 -9.56
N TYR A 3 -17.24 -26.72 -10.14
CA TYR A 3 -16.01 -26.46 -9.40
C TYR A 3 -16.07 -25.02 -8.86
N THR A 4 -16.24 -24.87 -7.55
CA THR A 4 -16.18 -23.55 -6.90
C THR A 4 -14.74 -23.20 -6.56
N ILE A 5 -14.12 -22.36 -7.39
CA ILE A 5 -12.80 -21.78 -7.09
C ILE A 5 -12.99 -20.71 -6.02
N LYS A 6 -12.45 -20.92 -4.82
CA LYS A 6 -12.32 -19.84 -3.82
C LYS A 6 -11.28 -18.83 -4.32
N LYS A 7 -11.74 -17.67 -4.75
CA LYS A 7 -10.90 -16.54 -5.18
C LYS A 7 -10.01 -16.10 -4.01
N THR A 8 -8.77 -15.71 -4.31
CA THR A 8 -7.80 -15.22 -3.32
C THR A 8 -8.42 -14.11 -2.47
N GLU A 9 -8.29 -14.22 -1.14
CA GLU A 9 -8.78 -13.22 -0.20
C GLU A 9 -8.17 -11.84 -0.54
N ALA A 10 -9.03 -10.86 -0.78
CA ALA A 10 -8.66 -9.47 -0.99
C ALA A 10 -8.67 -8.73 0.35
N ILE A 11 -7.69 -7.88 0.58
CA ILE A 11 -7.72 -6.90 1.66
C ILE A 11 -8.48 -5.70 1.13
N GLY A 12 -9.59 -5.37 1.77
CA GLY A 12 -10.27 -4.12 1.50
C GLY A 12 -10.85 -3.53 2.77
N ASP A 13 -10.88 -2.21 2.81
CA ASP A 13 -11.43 -1.41 3.91
C ASP A 13 -11.93 -0.08 3.33
N THR A 14 -12.80 0.59 4.08
CA THR A 14 -13.29 1.92 3.74
C THR A 14 -12.68 2.90 4.72
N ILE A 15 -11.88 3.84 4.20
CA ILE A 15 -11.21 4.86 5.00
C ILE A 15 -12.01 6.15 4.85
N THR A 16 -12.36 6.74 5.99
CA THR A 16 -12.95 8.07 6.08
C THR A 16 -11.96 8.97 6.81
N ILE A 17 -11.53 10.04 6.15
CA ILE A 17 -10.66 11.07 6.72
C ILE A 17 -11.54 12.28 6.98
N GLU A 18 -11.72 12.61 8.25
CA GLU A 18 -12.46 13.80 8.68
C GLU A 18 -11.47 14.94 8.86
N ALA A 19 -11.59 16.00 8.05
CA ALA A 19 -10.78 17.21 8.17
C ALA A 19 -11.68 18.44 8.30
N GLU A 20 -11.13 19.54 8.84
CA GLU A 20 -11.88 20.81 9.00
C GLU A 20 -12.38 21.38 7.65
N GLN A 21 -11.77 21.02 6.53
CA GLN A 21 -12.14 21.48 5.17
C GLN A 21 -13.07 20.50 4.42
N GLY A 22 -13.50 19.41 5.04
CA GLY A 22 -14.38 18.40 4.45
C GLY A 22 -13.88 16.97 4.68
N ASN A 23 -14.76 16.00 4.43
CA ASN A 23 -14.46 14.58 4.66
C ASN A 23 -14.08 13.89 3.35
N LEU A 24 -12.99 13.12 3.34
CA LEU A 24 -12.62 12.24 2.24
C LEU A 24 -12.97 10.80 2.60
N GLU A 25 -13.91 10.20 1.88
CA GLU A 25 -14.23 8.78 1.99
C GLU A 25 -13.79 8.04 0.72
N PHE A 26 -13.04 6.94 0.89
CA PHE A 26 -12.72 6.03 -0.21
C PHE A 26 -12.64 4.59 0.27
N SER A 27 -13.02 3.69 -0.63
CA SER A 27 -12.89 2.25 -0.41
C SER A 27 -11.76 1.71 -1.27
N TYR A 28 -10.93 0.85 -0.70
CA TYR A 28 -9.88 0.17 -1.43
C TYR A 28 -10.06 -1.34 -1.33
N ASN A 29 -9.65 -2.04 -2.37
CA ASN A 29 -9.48 -3.48 -2.32
C ASN A 29 -8.22 -3.86 -3.10
N PHE A 30 -7.39 -4.72 -2.53
CA PHE A 30 -6.24 -5.26 -3.22
C PHE A 30 -6.01 -6.71 -2.82
N VAL A 31 -5.50 -7.50 -3.75
CA VAL A 31 -5.14 -8.89 -3.49
C VAL A 31 -3.66 -8.95 -3.16
N VAL A 32 -3.30 -9.62 -2.07
CA VAL A 32 -1.90 -9.84 -1.73
C VAL A 32 -1.32 -10.86 -2.69
N THR A 33 -0.61 -10.43 -3.72
CA THR A 33 0.09 -11.31 -4.66
C THR A 33 1.60 -11.32 -4.37
N PRO A 34 2.34 -12.36 -4.82
CA PRO A 34 3.80 -12.36 -4.73
C PRO A 34 4.42 -11.14 -5.44
N GLU A 35 3.81 -10.68 -6.54
CA GLU A 35 4.22 -9.49 -7.27
C GLU A 35 4.05 -8.21 -6.46
N LEU A 36 2.94 -8.06 -5.71
CA LEU A 36 2.72 -6.92 -4.82
C LEU A 36 3.79 -6.88 -3.72
N ILE A 37 4.11 -8.02 -3.10
CA ILE A 37 5.15 -8.12 -2.07
C ILE A 37 6.53 -7.77 -2.66
N LYS A 38 6.81 -8.23 -3.88
CA LYS A 38 8.05 -7.92 -4.58
C LYS A 38 8.16 -6.41 -4.84
N LYS A 39 7.12 -5.79 -5.43
CA LYS A 39 7.08 -4.34 -5.67
C LYS A 39 7.21 -3.54 -4.38
N PHE A 40 6.50 -3.93 -3.32
CA PHE A 40 6.59 -3.26 -2.01
C PHE A 40 8.03 -3.25 -1.47
N ARG A 41 8.72 -4.40 -1.51
CA ARG A 41 10.14 -4.48 -1.11
C ARG A 41 11.05 -3.64 -2.01
N GLU A 42 10.82 -3.63 -3.31
CA GLU A 42 11.59 -2.81 -4.25
C GLU A 42 11.45 -1.31 -3.91
N ILE A 43 10.23 -0.86 -3.57
CA ILE A 43 9.95 0.51 -3.15
C ILE A 43 10.64 0.82 -1.81
N GLU A 44 10.53 -0.06 -0.81
CA GLU A 44 11.21 0.12 0.48
C GLU A 44 12.73 0.22 0.32
N VAL A 45 13.34 -0.63 -0.49
CA VAL A 45 14.79 -0.60 -0.74
C VAL A 45 15.19 0.67 -1.46
N LYS A 46 14.45 1.09 -2.51
CA LYS A 46 14.71 2.34 -3.23
C LYS A 46 14.62 3.55 -2.29
N LYS A 47 13.57 3.60 -1.47
CA LYS A 47 13.40 4.64 -0.45
C LYS A 47 14.57 4.64 0.53
N ALA A 48 14.95 3.49 1.08
CA ALA A 48 16.06 3.38 2.04
C ALA A 48 17.41 3.80 1.44
N VAL A 49 17.66 3.51 0.16
CA VAL A 49 18.87 3.95 -0.54
C VAL A 49 18.87 5.46 -0.74
N ALA A 50 17.76 6.02 -1.24
CA ALA A 50 17.63 7.47 -1.44
C ALA A 50 17.69 8.25 -0.12
N GLU A 51 17.20 7.68 0.98
CA GLU A 51 17.26 8.29 2.31
C GLU A 51 18.67 8.38 2.90
N LYS A 52 19.65 7.62 2.38
CA LYS A 52 21.04 7.71 2.84
C LYS A 52 21.73 9.00 2.42
N ASP A 53 21.27 9.63 1.34
CA ASP A 53 21.93 10.79 0.74
C ASP A 53 20.89 11.86 0.35
N LYS A 54 20.17 12.39 1.36
CA LYS A 54 19.11 13.40 1.18
C LYS A 54 19.62 14.78 0.72
N THR A 55 20.93 14.92 0.51
CA THR A 55 21.58 16.15 0.03
C THR A 55 21.39 16.36 -1.47
N LYS A 56 21.09 15.30 -2.22
CA LYS A 56 20.81 15.37 -3.67
C LYS A 56 19.32 15.55 -3.92
N GLN A 57 18.98 16.55 -4.72
CA GLN A 57 17.61 16.81 -5.17
C GLN A 57 16.97 15.55 -5.82
N GLU A 58 17.76 14.82 -6.61
CA GLU A 58 17.32 13.58 -7.26
C GLU A 58 16.85 12.51 -6.25
N ASN A 59 17.51 12.40 -5.10
CA ASN A 59 17.12 11.46 -4.05
C ASN A 59 15.84 11.88 -3.34
N ILE A 60 15.61 13.20 -3.18
CA ILE A 60 14.35 13.73 -2.65
C ILE A 60 13.20 13.38 -3.60
N GLU A 61 13.40 13.55 -4.91
CA GLU A 61 12.41 13.16 -5.91
C GLU A 61 12.14 11.65 -5.94
N ILE A 62 13.18 10.82 -5.78
CA ILE A 62 13.03 9.36 -5.68
C ILE A 62 12.19 9.00 -4.45
N ILE A 63 12.42 9.63 -3.30
CA ILE A 63 11.62 9.40 -2.09
C ILE A 63 10.16 9.77 -2.34
N GLY A 64 9.90 10.93 -2.95
CA GLY A 64 8.55 11.37 -3.31
C GLY A 64 7.84 10.37 -4.23
N ARG A 65 8.53 9.90 -5.30
CA ARG A 65 7.99 8.87 -6.20
C ARG A 65 7.73 7.56 -5.47
N CYS A 66 8.61 7.14 -4.57
CA CYS A 66 8.40 5.92 -3.77
C CYS A 66 7.14 6.01 -2.91
N VAL A 67 6.84 7.18 -2.33
CA VAL A 67 5.59 7.40 -1.58
C VAL A 67 4.39 7.27 -2.52
N VAL A 68 4.42 7.91 -3.68
CA VAL A 68 3.33 7.83 -4.67
C VAL A 68 3.11 6.39 -5.15
N ASP A 69 4.18 5.67 -5.48
CA ASP A 69 4.14 4.26 -5.89
C ASP A 69 3.54 3.37 -4.79
N LEU A 70 3.85 3.64 -3.53
CA LEU A 70 3.36 2.85 -2.39
C LEU A 70 1.85 3.04 -2.18
N PHE A 71 1.37 4.28 -2.29
CA PHE A 71 -0.06 4.57 -2.26
C PHE A 71 -0.79 3.95 -3.46
N ASN A 72 -0.25 4.12 -4.68
CA ASN A 72 -0.82 3.50 -5.88
C ASN A 72 -0.88 1.97 -5.78
N LEU A 73 0.11 1.35 -5.12
CA LEU A 73 0.16 -0.10 -4.93
C LEU A 73 -0.94 -0.62 -4.00
N PHE A 74 -1.28 0.12 -2.95
CA PHE A 74 -2.27 -0.32 -1.94
C PHE A 74 -3.68 0.17 -2.22
N PHE A 75 -3.83 1.43 -2.64
CA PHE A 75 -5.11 2.09 -2.79
C PHE A 75 -5.55 2.20 -4.25
N GLY A 76 -4.64 2.00 -5.21
CA GLY A 76 -4.87 2.21 -6.64
C GLY A 76 -4.66 3.67 -7.05
N GLU A 77 -4.42 3.90 -8.35
CA GLU A 77 -4.12 5.23 -8.90
C GLU A 77 -5.25 6.25 -8.68
N GLU A 78 -6.51 5.84 -8.84
CA GLU A 78 -7.67 6.74 -8.67
C GLU A 78 -7.80 7.23 -7.22
N ASN A 79 -7.74 6.32 -6.25
CA ASN A 79 -7.87 6.69 -4.84
C ASN A 79 -6.63 7.47 -4.38
N SER A 80 -5.45 7.07 -4.83
CA SER A 80 -4.21 7.78 -4.49
C SER A 80 -4.24 9.21 -4.99
N LYS A 81 -4.73 9.46 -6.21
CA LYS A 81 -4.94 10.81 -6.73
C LYS A 81 -5.91 11.63 -5.87
N LYS A 82 -7.03 11.04 -5.44
CA LYS A 82 -7.99 11.72 -4.53
C LYS A 82 -7.34 12.09 -3.20
N ILE A 83 -6.54 11.19 -2.63
CA ILE A 83 -5.79 11.45 -1.39
C ILE A 83 -4.80 12.58 -1.61
N PHE A 84 -3.96 12.53 -2.66
CA PHE A 84 -2.98 13.59 -2.93
C PHE A 84 -3.61 14.96 -3.15
N ASP A 85 -4.76 15.01 -3.84
CA ASP A 85 -5.51 16.23 -4.09
C ASP A 85 -6.12 16.79 -2.78
N PHE A 86 -6.68 15.92 -1.95
CA PHE A 86 -7.24 16.28 -0.65
C PHE A 86 -6.19 16.89 0.30
N TYR A 87 -4.99 16.31 0.33
CA TYR A 87 -3.87 16.84 1.10
C TYR A 87 -3.13 17.99 0.41
N LYS A 88 -3.58 18.45 -0.77
CA LYS A 88 -2.98 19.56 -1.54
C LYS A 88 -1.47 19.39 -1.76
N ALA A 89 -1.04 18.16 -2.04
CA ALA A 89 0.38 17.77 -2.16
C ALA A 89 1.22 17.97 -0.87
N ASP A 90 0.60 18.09 0.30
CA ASP A 90 1.30 18.02 1.59
C ASP A 90 1.57 16.55 1.98
N TYR A 91 2.62 15.99 1.36
CA TYR A 91 3.00 14.60 1.55
C TYR A 91 3.40 14.27 2.99
N ILE A 92 3.84 15.27 3.77
CA ILE A 92 4.26 15.07 5.17
C ILE A 92 3.03 14.77 6.04
N SER A 93 2.02 15.62 6.04
CA SER A 93 0.80 15.41 6.83
C SER A 93 0.08 14.14 6.39
N MET A 94 -0.01 13.90 5.06
CA MET A 94 -0.58 12.66 4.52
C MET A 94 0.16 11.42 5.06
N CYS A 95 1.49 11.43 5.06
CA CYS A 95 2.24 10.31 5.61
C CYS A 95 2.01 10.17 7.12
N GLN A 96 1.90 11.25 7.89
CA GLN A 96 1.63 11.18 9.32
C GLN A 96 0.28 10.51 9.64
N ASP A 97 -0.75 10.77 8.84
CA ASP A 97 -2.07 10.15 9.01
C ASP A 97 -2.11 8.69 8.54
N PHE A 98 -1.48 8.39 7.40
CA PHE A 98 -1.57 7.07 6.78
C PHE A 98 -0.55 6.06 7.31
N VAL A 99 0.64 6.49 7.74
CA VAL A 99 1.68 5.59 8.23
C VAL A 99 1.18 4.72 9.40
N PRO A 100 0.51 5.26 10.44
CA PRO A 100 -0.07 4.45 11.50
C PRO A 100 -1.00 3.36 10.95
N TYR A 101 -1.91 3.71 10.04
CA TYR A 101 -2.84 2.75 9.43
C TYR A 101 -2.13 1.68 8.60
N ILE A 102 -1.13 2.06 7.81
CA ILE A 102 -0.34 1.13 7.01
C ILE A 102 0.36 0.11 7.91
N TYR A 103 1.05 0.55 8.96
CA TYR A 103 1.81 -0.35 9.83
C TYR A 103 0.92 -1.18 10.78
N THR A 104 -0.21 -0.65 11.22
CA THR A 104 -1.09 -1.34 12.20
C THR A 104 -2.15 -2.22 11.55
N VAL A 105 -2.56 -1.93 10.31
CA VAL A 105 -3.64 -2.66 9.62
C VAL A 105 -3.13 -3.33 8.34
N ILE A 106 -2.53 -2.56 7.42
CA ILE A 106 -2.17 -3.08 6.08
C ILE A 106 -1.05 -4.12 6.19
N ILE A 107 0.09 -3.79 6.79
CA ILE A 107 1.24 -4.71 6.91
C ILE A 107 0.86 -6.04 7.60
N PRO A 108 0.19 -6.06 8.77
CA PRO A 108 -0.19 -7.32 9.39
C PRO A 108 -1.15 -8.15 8.52
N LYS A 109 -2.16 -7.53 7.88
CA LYS A 109 -3.04 -8.24 6.94
C LYS A 109 -2.26 -8.82 5.75
N VAL A 110 -1.30 -8.06 5.20
CA VAL A 110 -0.42 -8.52 4.10
C VAL A 110 0.44 -9.70 4.54
N GLN A 111 1.04 -9.64 5.73
CA GLN A 111 1.86 -10.73 6.27
C GLN A 111 1.03 -12.00 6.54
N GLU A 112 -0.17 -11.86 7.09
CA GLU A 112 -1.05 -12.98 7.38
C GLU A 112 -1.46 -13.71 6.09
N LEU A 113 -1.92 -12.97 5.08
CA LEU A 113 -2.31 -13.54 3.79
C LEU A 113 -1.11 -14.14 3.05
N SER A 114 0.07 -13.53 3.13
CA SER A 114 1.30 -14.09 2.57
C SER A 114 1.68 -15.43 3.22
N LYS A 115 1.60 -15.54 4.55
CA LYS A 115 1.82 -16.80 5.28
C LYS A 115 0.79 -17.87 4.90
N ARG A 116 -0.49 -17.51 4.80
CA ARG A 116 -1.56 -18.43 4.38
C ARG A 116 -1.38 -18.91 2.94
N GLN A 117 -1.05 -18.03 1.99
CA GLN A 117 -0.80 -18.42 0.60
C GLN A 117 0.38 -19.39 0.47
N LYS A 118 1.48 -19.14 1.18
CA LYS A 118 2.61 -20.09 1.22
C LYS A 118 2.19 -21.46 1.78
N ALA A 119 1.34 -21.48 2.81
CA ALA A 119 0.82 -22.72 3.38
C ALA A 119 -0.10 -23.49 2.40
N LEU A 120 -0.99 -22.78 1.69
CA LEU A 120 -1.90 -23.39 0.71
C LEU A 120 -1.16 -23.98 -0.49
N VAL A 121 -0.15 -23.27 -1.01
CA VAL A 121 0.73 -23.79 -2.07
C VAL A 121 1.46 -25.05 -1.58
N LYS A 122 2.06 -25.01 -0.39
CA LYS A 122 2.76 -26.17 0.19
C LYS A 122 1.84 -27.39 0.40
N LYS A 123 0.55 -27.17 0.67
CA LYS A 123 -0.44 -28.24 0.87
C LYS A 123 -0.96 -28.85 -0.43
N ARG A 124 -0.89 -28.12 -1.56
CA ARG A 124 -1.29 -28.61 -2.90
C ARG A 124 -0.20 -29.44 -3.61
N PHE A 125 1.06 -29.29 -3.21
CA PHE A 125 2.21 -30.02 -3.79
C PHE A 125 2.72 -31.14 -2.88
N ARG A 126 1.87 -31.70 -2.01
CA ARG A 126 2.20 -32.86 -1.17
C ARG A 126 1.24 -34.01 -1.44
#